data_AF-A0A3D2AWS3-F1
#
_entry.id   AF-A0A3D2AWS3-F1
#
_cell.length_a   1.000
_cell.length_b   1.000
_cell.length_c   1.000
_cell.angle_alpha   90.00
_cell.angle_beta   90.00
_cell.angle_gamma   90.00
#
_symmetry.space_group_name_H-M   'P 1'
#
loop_
_entity.id
_entity.type
_entity.pdbx_description
1 polymer ?
#
loop_
_entity_poly.entity_id
_entity_poly.type
_entity_poly.pdbx_seq_one_letter_code
_entity_poly.pdbx_strand_id
1 'polypeptide(L)'
;MNTLKLKNKRGFTIVELLIVIVVIGILAAITIVAFNGVQDRAKVQSVNSDLAMLAKAIQAARNNESMVLKDITGSGCTHCGNQAAYEQTLDRIGTAAGMNLSGLKDGNPWGNKYAIDENELENMASNNGCNRDGIGVGTTPSGMTGFRVPVIPTYSC
;
A
#
# COMPACT_ATOMS: atom_id res chain seq x y z
N MET A 1 68.26 15.05 26.26
CA MET A 1 67.55 16.19 25.64
C MET A 1 66.50 15.62 24.69
N ASN A 2 65.22 15.61 25.08
CA ASN A 2 64.14 15.15 24.21
C ASN A 2 63.57 16.34 23.45
N THR A 3 63.84 16.38 22.15
CA THR A 3 63.29 17.37 21.22
C THR A 3 61.85 17.01 20.86
N LEU A 4 60.88 17.76 21.38
CA LEU A 4 59.46 17.65 21.00
C LEU A 4 59.28 18.21 19.59
N LYS A 5 59.09 17.34 18.59
CA LYS A 5 58.70 17.73 17.23
C LYS A 5 57.29 18.34 17.27
N LEU A 6 57.19 19.66 17.07
CA LEU A 6 55.93 20.35 16.79
C LEU A 6 55.38 19.83 15.46
N LYS A 7 54.27 19.09 15.51
CA LYS A 7 53.52 18.65 14.32
C LYS A 7 52.91 19.88 13.66
N ASN A 8 53.32 20.18 12.43
CA ASN A 8 52.77 21.25 11.62
C ASN A 8 51.29 20.94 11.30
N LYS A 9 50.35 21.58 12.01
CA LYS A 9 48.92 21.49 11.68
C LYS A 9 48.63 22.40 10.49
N ARG A 10 48.42 21.81 9.31
CA ARG A 10 47.88 22.53 8.15
C ARG A 10 46.38 22.76 8.40
N GLY A 11 45.97 24.02 8.46
CA GLY A 11 44.55 24.39 8.52
C GLY A 11 43.92 24.35 7.14
N PHE A 12 42.63 24.02 7.07
CA PHE A 12 41.82 24.16 5.85
C PHE A 12 41.68 25.64 5.48
N THR A 13 41.74 25.94 4.20
CA THR A 13 41.45 27.30 3.72
C THR A 13 39.93 27.53 3.74
N ILE A 14 39.51 28.78 3.98
CA ILE A 14 38.09 29.15 3.92
C ILE A 14 37.52 28.85 2.53
N VAL A 15 38.32 29.00 1.47
CA VAL A 15 37.93 28.74 0.08
C VAL A 15 37.63 27.26 -0.16
N GLU A 16 38.44 26.35 0.37
CA GLU A 16 38.18 24.91 0.27
C GLU A 16 36.85 24.54 0.93
N LEU A 17 36.56 25.09 2.11
CA LEU A 17 35.29 24.84 2.80
C LEU A 17 34.10 25.43 2.03
N LEU A 18 34.27 26.62 1.44
CA LEU A 18 33.23 27.31 0.68
C LEU A 18 32.83 26.53 -0.57
N ILE A 19 33.78 26.00 -1.32
CA ILE A 19 33.48 25.21 -2.51
C ILE A 19 32.73 23.92 -2.13
N VAL A 20 33.11 23.28 -1.03
CA VAL A 20 32.45 22.04 -0.57
C VAL A 20 30.98 22.27 -0.25
N ILE A 21 30.63 23.34 0.48
CA ILE A 21 29.22 23.61 0.81
C ILE A 21 28.40 23.98 -0.43
N VAL A 22 28.99 24.66 -1.41
CA VAL A 22 28.33 24.99 -2.67
C VAL A 22 28.04 23.72 -3.47
N VAL A 23 29.02 22.81 -3.57
CA VAL A 23 28.86 21.54 -4.27
C VAL A 23 27.79 20.68 -3.59
N ILE A 24 27.81 20.55 -2.25
CA ILE A 24 26.78 19.82 -1.50
C ILE A 24 25.40 20.46 -1.70
N GLY A 25 25.30 21.79 -1.72
CA GLY A 25 24.06 22.51 -1.96
C GLY A 25 23.44 22.20 -3.34
N ILE A 26 24.26 22.20 -4.40
CA ILE A 26 23.81 21.87 -5.75
C ILE A 26 23.36 20.41 -5.83
N LEU A 27 24.16 19.48 -5.28
CA LEU A 27 23.82 18.06 -5.26
C LEU A 27 22.52 17.81 -4.48
N ALA A 28 22.34 18.44 -3.32
CA ALA A 28 21.13 18.31 -2.51
C ALA A 28 19.88 18.82 -3.22
N ALA A 29 19.97 19.94 -3.95
CA ALA A 29 18.83 20.47 -4.70
C ALA A 29 18.35 19.50 -5.79
N ILE A 30 19.29 18.91 -6.54
CA ILE A 30 18.97 17.93 -7.60
C ILE A 30 18.38 16.65 -6.99
N THR A 31 18.97 16.14 -5.90
CA THR A 31 18.52 14.89 -5.28
C THR A 31 17.13 15.00 -4.70
N ILE A 32 16.74 16.13 -4.10
CA ILE A 32 15.39 16.32 -3.54
C ILE A 32 14.30 16.15 -4.61
N VAL A 33 14.46 16.79 -5.78
CA VAL A 33 13.48 16.71 -6.87
C VAL A 33 13.39 15.28 -7.42
N ALA A 34 14.54 14.62 -7.61
CA ALA A 34 14.58 13.25 -8.07
C ALA A 34 13.96 12.27 -7.07
N PHE A 35 14.15 12.50 -5.76
CA PHE A 35 13.70 11.61 -4.70
C PHE A 35 12.17 11.55 -4.58
N ASN A 36 11.47 12.67 -4.78
CA ASN A 36 10.00 12.71 -4.76
C ASN A 36 9.38 11.74 -5.79
N GLY A 37 9.89 11.74 -7.03
CA GLY A 37 9.38 10.85 -8.08
C GLY A 37 9.74 9.37 -7.88
N VAL A 38 10.76 9.05 -7.09
CA VAL A 38 11.10 7.67 -6.70
C VAL A 38 10.19 7.20 -5.57
N GLN A 39 9.95 8.05 -4.57
CA GLN A 39 9.04 7.75 -3.47
C GLN A 39 7.63 7.43 -3.97
N ASP A 40 7.08 8.22 -4.89
CA ASP A 40 5.73 7.99 -5.39
C ASP A 40 5.61 6.65 -6.15
N ARG A 41 6.63 6.30 -6.94
CA ARG A 41 6.70 4.99 -7.61
C ARG A 41 6.79 3.84 -6.62
N ALA A 42 7.57 3.99 -5.55
CA ALA A 42 7.66 3.00 -4.49
C ALA A 42 6.31 2.81 -3.77
N LYS A 43 5.60 3.90 -3.47
CA LYS A 43 4.27 3.87 -2.86
C LYS A 43 3.25 3.14 -3.75
N VAL A 44 3.22 3.44 -5.04
CA VAL A 44 2.36 2.75 -6.02
C VAL A 44 2.69 1.25 -6.06
N GLN A 45 3.97 0.89 -6.08
CA GLN A 45 4.38 -0.52 -6.11
C GLN A 45 3.97 -1.26 -4.82
N SER A 46 4.05 -0.60 -3.66
CA SER A 46 3.55 -1.13 -2.39
C SER A 46 2.06 -1.45 -2.48
N VAL A 47 1.26 -0.51 -2.99
CA VAL A 47 -0.19 -0.70 -3.19
C VAL A 47 -0.49 -1.86 -4.13
N ASN A 48 0.26 -2.01 -5.22
CA ASN A 48 0.08 -3.15 -6.13
C ASN A 48 0.36 -4.49 -5.45
N SER A 49 1.38 -4.54 -4.59
CA SER A 49 1.71 -5.73 -3.81
C SER A 49 0.60 -6.06 -2.80
N ASP A 50 0.11 -5.04 -2.10
CA ASP A 50 -0.97 -5.15 -1.12
C ASP A 50 -2.27 -5.67 -1.75
N LEU A 51 -2.65 -5.11 -2.90
CA LEU A 51 -3.82 -5.56 -3.66
C LEU A 51 -3.67 -6.99 -4.18
N ALA A 52 -2.48 -7.38 -4.64
CA ALA A 52 -2.20 -8.76 -5.06
C ALA A 52 -2.27 -9.74 -3.88
N MET A 53 -1.79 -9.34 -2.70
CA MET A 53 -1.90 -10.13 -1.47
C MET A 53 -3.36 -10.29 -1.05
N LEU A 54 -4.15 -9.21 -1.09
CA LEU A 54 -5.56 -9.24 -0.75
C LEU A 54 -6.38 -10.10 -1.73
N ALA A 55 -6.09 -10.04 -3.03
CA ALA A 55 -6.71 -10.90 -4.04
C ALA A 55 -6.44 -12.40 -3.77
N LYS A 56 -5.20 -12.74 -3.42
CA LYS A 56 -4.84 -14.12 -3.05
C LYS A 56 -5.55 -14.56 -1.77
N ALA A 57 -5.62 -13.68 -0.77
CA ALA A 57 -6.30 -13.98 0.48
C ALA A 57 -7.79 -14.25 0.27
N ILE A 58 -8.48 -13.43 -0.53
CA ILE A 58 -9.90 -13.65 -0.84
C ILE A 58 -10.10 -14.96 -1.59
N GLN A 59 -9.25 -15.28 -2.59
CA GLN A 59 -9.34 -16.57 -3.30
C GLN A 59 -9.13 -17.75 -2.35
N ALA A 60 -8.14 -17.66 -1.46
CA ALA A 60 -7.89 -18.70 -0.46
C ALA A 60 -9.06 -18.84 0.53
N ALA A 61 -9.60 -17.72 1.02
CA ALA A 61 -10.74 -17.69 1.92
C ALA A 61 -11.98 -18.38 1.31
N ARG A 62 -12.29 -18.07 0.04
CA ARG A 62 -13.37 -18.72 -0.71
C ARG A 62 -13.16 -20.23 -0.85
N ASN A 63 -11.95 -20.64 -1.20
CA ASN A 63 -11.63 -22.06 -1.39
C ASN A 63 -11.70 -22.85 -0.08
N ASN A 64 -11.30 -22.23 1.04
CA ASN A 64 -11.28 -22.88 2.36
C ASN A 64 -12.69 -22.99 2.97
N GLU A 65 -13.47 -21.91 2.92
CA GLU A 65 -14.79 -21.85 3.54
C GLU A 65 -15.91 -22.34 2.59
N SER A 66 -15.65 -22.43 1.28
CA SER A 66 -16.66 -22.72 0.26
C SER A 66 -17.84 -21.72 0.25
N MET A 67 -17.56 -20.48 0.65
CA MET A 67 -18.53 -19.39 0.82
C MET A 67 -18.20 -18.19 -0.08
N VAL A 68 -19.21 -17.41 -0.42
CA VAL A 68 -19.04 -16.10 -1.05
C VAL A 68 -18.40 -15.11 -0.06
N LEU A 69 -17.68 -14.12 -0.56
CA LEU A 69 -16.93 -13.18 0.25
C LEU A 69 -17.83 -12.42 1.22
N LYS A 70 -19.02 -12.02 0.79
CA LYS A 70 -20.03 -11.39 1.64
C LYS A 70 -20.35 -12.20 2.89
N ASP A 71 -20.45 -13.53 2.79
CA ASP A 71 -20.79 -14.37 3.95
C ASP A 71 -19.58 -14.56 4.88
N ILE A 72 -18.36 -14.55 4.32
CA ILE A 72 -17.11 -14.59 5.10
C ILE A 72 -16.95 -13.30 5.90
N THR A 73 -17.16 -12.15 5.26
CA THR A 73 -16.91 -10.85 5.87
C THR A 73 -18.10 -10.32 6.63
N GLY A 74 -19.31 -10.81 6.35
CA GLY A 74 -20.57 -10.36 6.93
C GLY A 74 -20.87 -8.89 6.65
N SER A 75 -20.25 -8.32 5.62
CA SER A 75 -20.38 -6.92 5.20
C SER A 75 -20.70 -6.86 3.71
N GLY A 76 -21.56 -5.92 3.31
CA GLY A 76 -21.80 -5.63 1.89
C GLY A 76 -20.88 -4.52 1.35
N CYS A 77 -20.07 -3.90 2.22
CA CYS A 77 -19.14 -2.86 1.83
C CYS A 77 -18.06 -2.65 2.90
N THR A 78 -16.88 -3.23 2.69
CA THR A 78 -15.74 -3.11 3.59
C THR A 78 -15.28 -1.66 3.84
N HIS A 79 -15.47 -0.76 2.87
CA HIS A 79 -15.06 0.65 3.00
C HIS A 79 -16.16 1.59 3.50
N CYS A 80 -17.40 1.11 3.63
CA CYS A 80 -18.54 1.93 4.07
C CYS A 80 -18.66 1.97 5.61
N GLY A 81 -17.97 1.07 6.30
CA GLY A 81 -17.94 1.00 7.75
C GLY A 81 -16.92 1.95 8.41
N ASN A 82 -16.97 2.02 9.74
CA ASN A 82 -15.94 2.68 10.55
C ASN A 82 -14.59 1.92 10.47
N GLN A 83 -13.54 2.45 11.09
CA GLN A 83 -12.21 1.81 11.08
C GLN A 83 -12.24 0.38 11.64
N ALA A 84 -12.97 0.15 12.73
CA ALA A 84 -13.10 -1.19 13.32
C ALA A 84 -13.75 -2.21 12.37
N ALA A 85 -14.78 -1.81 11.60
CA ALA A 85 -15.44 -2.68 10.64
C ALA A 85 -14.51 -3.10 9.48
N TYR A 86 -13.66 -2.17 9.01
CA TYR A 86 -12.64 -2.46 8.02
C TYR A 86 -11.62 -3.49 8.53
N GLU A 87 -11.10 -3.27 9.75
CA GLU A 87 -10.12 -4.17 10.36
C GLU A 87 -10.70 -5.55 10.63
N GLN A 88 -11.95 -5.63 11.10
CA GLN A 88 -12.65 -6.90 11.30
C GLN A 88 -12.86 -7.65 9.99
N THR A 89 -13.11 -6.94 8.89
CA THR A 89 -13.26 -7.56 7.57
C THR A 89 -11.95 -8.20 7.14
N LEU A 90 -10.83 -7.49 7.28
CA LEU A 90 -9.50 -8.04 7.00
C LEU A 90 -9.16 -9.23 7.92
N ASP A 91 -9.56 -9.19 9.19
CA ASP A 91 -9.34 -10.32 10.11
C ASP A 91 -10.17 -11.55 9.73
N ARG A 92 -11.42 -11.37 9.28
CA ARG A 92 -12.27 -12.45 8.79
C ARG A 92 -11.70 -13.09 7.52
N ILE A 93 -11.30 -12.28 6.55
CA ILE A 93 -10.64 -12.76 5.32
C ILE A 93 -9.33 -13.47 5.68
N GLY A 94 -8.51 -12.87 6.55
CA GLY A 94 -7.24 -13.45 6.98
C GLY A 94 -7.40 -14.80 7.68
N THR A 95 -8.39 -14.90 8.56
CA THR A 95 -8.72 -16.15 9.29
C THR A 95 -9.19 -17.23 8.32
N ALA A 96 -10.16 -16.91 7.44
CA ALA A 96 -10.66 -17.83 6.43
C ALA A 96 -9.56 -18.27 5.43
N ALA A 97 -8.67 -17.36 5.05
CA ALA A 97 -7.57 -17.63 4.13
C ALA A 97 -6.38 -18.37 4.80
N GLY A 98 -6.28 -18.35 6.12
CA GLY A 98 -5.06 -18.72 6.84
C GLY A 98 -3.88 -17.77 6.59
N MET A 99 -4.15 -16.49 6.30
CA MET A 99 -3.17 -15.46 5.97
C MET A 99 -3.18 -14.31 6.98
N ASN A 100 -2.02 -13.72 7.25
CA ASN A 100 -1.93 -12.52 8.09
C ASN A 100 -2.10 -11.26 7.24
N LEU A 101 -3.23 -10.56 7.41
CA LEU A 101 -3.56 -9.32 6.71
C LEU A 101 -3.40 -8.06 7.59
N SER A 102 -2.75 -8.18 8.76
CA SER A 102 -2.60 -7.06 9.71
C SER A 102 -1.87 -5.87 9.10
N GLY A 103 -0.95 -6.11 8.16
CA GLY A 103 -0.23 -5.05 7.44
C GLY A 103 -1.10 -4.20 6.51
N LEU A 104 -2.32 -4.62 6.21
CA LEU A 104 -3.26 -3.89 5.36
C LEU A 104 -4.24 -3.00 6.17
N LYS A 105 -4.23 -3.12 7.50
CA LYS A 105 -5.16 -2.40 8.40
C LYS A 105 -4.93 -0.89 8.40
N ASP A 106 -3.69 -0.47 8.23
CA ASP A 106 -3.31 0.94 8.15
C ASP A 106 -3.70 1.58 6.80
N GLY A 107 -4.11 0.76 5.82
CA GLY A 107 -4.48 1.21 4.49
C GLY A 107 -3.27 1.46 3.58
N ASN A 108 -3.45 2.30 2.57
CA ASN A 108 -2.43 2.63 1.60
C ASN A 108 -1.46 3.72 2.11
N PRO A 109 -0.32 3.97 1.43
CA PRO A 109 0.66 4.99 1.84
C PRO A 109 0.16 6.44 1.89
N TRP A 110 -1.10 6.70 1.50
CA TRP A 110 -1.77 8.00 1.54
C TRP A 110 -2.84 8.07 2.64
N GLY A 111 -2.96 7.03 3.48
CA GLY A 111 -3.90 6.99 4.61
C GLY A 111 -5.32 6.58 4.23
N ASN A 112 -5.55 6.12 3.00
CA ASN A 112 -6.85 5.64 2.55
C ASN A 112 -6.94 4.12 2.69
N LYS A 113 -8.09 3.62 3.15
CA LYS A 113 -8.37 2.17 3.23
C LYS A 113 -8.47 1.54 1.84
N TYR A 114 -8.20 0.24 1.76
CA TYR A 114 -8.49 -0.55 0.57
C TYR A 114 -10.01 -0.73 0.41
N ALA A 115 -10.50 -0.52 -0.81
CA ALA A 115 -11.89 -0.79 -1.16
C ALA A 115 -12.00 -2.26 -1.58
N ILE A 116 -12.78 -3.02 -0.83
CA ILE A 116 -13.21 -4.37 -1.22
C ILE A 116 -14.70 -4.24 -1.54
N ASP A 117 -15.04 -4.46 -2.80
CA ASP A 117 -16.39 -4.44 -3.33
C ASP A 117 -16.94 -5.87 -3.27
N GLU A 118 -17.70 -6.15 -2.21
CA GLU A 118 -18.22 -7.46 -1.82
C GLU A 118 -19.66 -7.64 -2.33
N ASN A 119 -19.90 -7.19 -3.56
CA ASN A 119 -21.25 -7.07 -4.12
C ASN A 119 -21.90 -8.40 -4.56
N GLU A 120 -21.32 -9.54 -4.21
CA GLU A 120 -22.01 -10.83 -4.27
C GLU A 120 -23.33 -10.72 -3.48
N LEU A 121 -24.46 -11.03 -4.13
CA LEU A 121 -25.83 -10.89 -3.58
C LEU A 121 -26.33 -9.45 -3.35
N GLU A 122 -25.65 -8.40 -3.84
CA GLU A 122 -26.26 -7.07 -3.97
C GLU A 122 -26.97 -6.92 -5.32
N ASN A 123 -28.20 -6.43 -5.29
CA ASN A 123 -29.04 -6.21 -6.47
C ASN A 123 -29.34 -7.49 -7.28
N MET A 124 -30.10 -8.42 -6.67
CA MET A 124 -30.66 -9.63 -7.33
C MET A 124 -31.40 -9.34 -8.66
N ALA A 125 -31.76 -8.09 -8.94
CA ALA A 125 -32.39 -7.67 -10.19
C ALA A 125 -31.40 -7.43 -11.34
N SER A 126 -30.11 -7.23 -11.04
CA SER A 126 -29.04 -7.10 -12.04
C SER A 126 -28.15 -8.35 -11.96
N ASN A 127 -28.23 -9.21 -12.98
CA ASN A 127 -27.34 -10.36 -13.20
C ASN A 127 -27.43 -11.51 -12.16
N ASN A 128 -28.64 -11.82 -11.67
CA ASN A 128 -28.91 -12.95 -10.77
C ASN A 128 -28.03 -12.98 -9.50
N GLY A 129 -27.53 -11.82 -9.04
CA GLY A 129 -26.66 -11.70 -7.87
C GLY A 129 -25.18 -12.04 -8.09
N CYS A 130 -24.78 -12.32 -9.34
CA CYS A 130 -23.43 -12.74 -9.72
C CYS A 130 -22.56 -11.57 -10.21
N ASN A 131 -22.53 -10.50 -9.42
CA ASN A 131 -21.67 -9.34 -9.70
C ASN A 131 -20.22 -9.69 -9.34
N ARG A 132 -19.29 -9.12 -10.11
CA ARG A 132 -17.87 -9.38 -9.98
C ARG A 132 -17.32 -8.59 -8.80
N ASP A 133 -16.63 -9.27 -7.88
CA ASP A 133 -15.92 -8.57 -6.81
C ASP A 133 -14.75 -7.77 -7.37
N GLY A 134 -14.62 -6.56 -6.85
CA GLY A 134 -13.50 -5.68 -7.14
C GLY A 134 -12.70 -5.43 -5.87
N ILE A 135 -11.38 -5.41 -5.99
CA ILE A 135 -10.51 -4.81 -4.98
C ILE A 135 -9.88 -3.58 -5.61
N GLY A 136 -9.80 -2.48 -4.87
CA GLY A 136 -9.07 -1.31 -5.33
C GLY A 136 -8.68 -0.36 -4.21
N VAL A 137 -8.20 0.79 -4.64
CA VAL A 137 -7.91 1.93 -3.78
C VAL A 137 -8.81 3.10 -4.19
N GLY A 138 -9.17 3.95 -3.22
CA GLY A 138 -9.77 5.25 -3.50
C GLY A 138 -8.83 6.15 -4.33
N THR A 139 -9.26 7.37 -4.60
CA THR A 139 -8.47 8.37 -5.35
C THR A 139 -7.11 8.60 -4.68
N THR A 140 -6.01 8.26 -5.36
CA THR A 140 -4.66 8.62 -4.93
C THR A 140 -4.28 10.02 -5.43
N PRO A 141 -3.33 10.72 -4.79
CA PRO A 141 -2.80 12.00 -5.29
C PRO A 141 -2.17 11.92 -6.69
N SER A 142 -1.74 10.72 -7.10
CA SER A 142 -1.26 10.44 -8.47
C SER A 142 -2.37 10.30 -9.51
N GLY A 143 -3.64 10.48 -9.13
CA GLY A 143 -4.79 10.33 -10.02
C GLY A 143 -5.11 8.87 -10.38
N MET A 144 -4.52 7.89 -9.68
CA MET A 144 -4.90 6.49 -9.85
C MET A 144 -6.27 6.29 -9.22
N THR A 145 -7.29 6.26 -10.07
CA THR A 145 -8.64 5.84 -9.71
C THR A 145 -8.81 4.39 -10.14
N GLY A 146 -9.33 3.55 -9.25
CA GLY A 146 -9.84 2.24 -9.63
C GLY A 146 -8.80 1.29 -10.22
N PHE A 147 -7.68 1.06 -9.52
CA PHE A 147 -6.89 -0.16 -9.75
C PHE A 147 -7.73 -1.36 -9.32
N ARG A 148 -8.62 -1.79 -10.21
CA ARG A 148 -9.40 -3.01 -10.07
C ARG A 148 -8.48 -4.14 -10.54
N VAL A 149 -8.02 -4.98 -9.61
CA VAL A 149 -7.44 -6.27 -9.99
C VAL A 149 -8.53 -7.02 -10.76
N PRO A 150 -8.22 -7.61 -11.93
CA PRO A 150 -9.23 -8.32 -12.71
C PRO A 150 -9.79 -9.43 -11.84
N VAL A 151 -11.09 -9.30 -11.55
CA VAL A 151 -12.04 -10.35 -11.24
C VAL A 151 -11.45 -11.52 -10.48
N ILE A 152 -11.70 -11.55 -9.17
CA ILE A 152 -11.64 -12.80 -8.45
C ILE A 152 -12.65 -13.73 -9.15
N PRO A 153 -12.27 -14.95 -9.58
CA PRO A 153 -13.23 -15.87 -10.16
C PRO A 153 -14.43 -15.96 -9.22
N THR A 154 -15.61 -15.67 -9.75
CA THR A 154 -16.86 -15.79 -9.02
C THR A 154 -16.93 -17.23 -8.51
N TYR A 155 -17.12 -17.40 -7.20
CA TYR A 155 -17.59 -18.69 -6.71
C TYR A 155 -18.93 -18.93 -7.41
N SER A 156 -19.15 -20.13 -7.96
CA SER A 156 -20.32 -20.39 -8.80
C SER A 156 -21.61 -19.92 -8.12
N CYS A 157 -22.16 -18.80 -8.58
CA CYS A 157 -23.56 -18.76 -8.91
C CYS A 157 -23.75 -19.56 -10.22
#